data_AF-A0A2E0WZ24-F1
#
_entry.id   AF-A0A2E0WZ24-F1
#
_cell.length_a   1.000
_cell.length_b   1.000
_cell.length_c   1.000
_cell.angle_alpha   90.00
_cell.angle_beta   90.00
_cell.angle_gamma   90.00
#
_symmetry.space_group_name_H-M   'P 1'
#
loop_
_entity.id
_entity.type
_entity.pdbx_description
1 polymer ?
#
loop_
_entity_poly.entity_id
_entity_poly.type
_entity_poly.pdbx_seq_one_letter_code
_entity_poly.pdbx_strand_id
1 'polypeptide(L)'
;MLSRQFQCHGCGWWTVAGEAELVRRLRKLGHFRRATDPPTEMVVELLNSYGPKLACDRCGATGLAITADDSGDRGEWEQAVVCELCREPIPAERLEVFPDARRCVACQDAADRGKSFVEPEYCPKCGAIVELRVSRGGGTTRYKMFCTGNPPCRL
;
A
#
# COMPACT_ATOMS: atom_id res chain seq x y z
N MET A 1 10.84 -17.08 -3.30
CA MET A 1 11.82 -16.77 -2.24
C MET A 1 11.05 -16.66 -0.93
N LEU A 2 11.46 -17.34 0.15
CA LEU A 2 10.71 -17.29 1.40
C LEU A 2 11.02 -15.99 2.17
N SER A 3 10.04 -15.10 2.29
CA SER A 3 10.06 -13.94 3.18
C SER A 3 8.88 -13.96 4.14
N ARG A 4 9.11 -13.50 5.37
CA ARG A 4 8.08 -13.36 6.40
C ARG A 4 8.25 -12.01 7.09
N GLN A 5 7.13 -11.35 7.35
CA GLN A 5 7.12 -10.13 8.13
C GLN A 5 6.88 -10.47 9.59
N PHE A 6 7.67 -9.84 10.47
CA PHE A 6 7.51 -9.92 11.91
C PHE A 6 6.98 -8.60 12.43
N GLN A 7 6.03 -8.64 13.35
CA GLN A 7 5.53 -7.47 14.06
C GLN A 7 5.44 -7.77 15.56
N CYS A 8 5.95 -6.84 16.38
CA CYS A 8 5.87 -6.90 17.82
C CYS A 8 4.70 -6.06 18.33
N HIS A 9 3.76 -6.69 19.05
CA HIS A 9 2.65 -5.97 19.69
C HIS A 9 3.09 -5.10 20.88
N GLY A 10 4.23 -5.40 21.50
CA GLY A 10 4.70 -4.66 22.68
C GLY A 10 5.33 -3.30 22.38
N CYS A 11 6.15 -3.20 21.32
CA CYS A 11 6.87 -1.96 20.98
C CYS A 11 6.57 -1.42 19.57
N GLY A 12 5.68 -2.08 18.82
CA GLY A 12 5.34 -1.71 17.44
C GLY A 12 6.45 -1.92 16.42
N TRP A 13 7.55 -2.57 16.82
CA TRP A 13 8.65 -2.89 15.90
C TRP A 13 8.19 -3.88 14.85
N TRP A 14 8.60 -3.64 13.60
CA TRP A 14 8.35 -4.54 12.48
C TRP A 14 9.62 -4.70 11.64
N THR A 15 9.75 -5.86 10.99
CA THR A 15 10.81 -6.12 10.01
C THR A 15 10.35 -7.17 9.01
N VAL A 16 11.03 -7.21 7.86
CA VAL A 16 10.89 -8.31 6.89
C VAL A 16 12.15 -9.17 6.99
N ALA A 17 11.96 -10.48 7.14
CA ALA A 17 13.03 -11.45 7.24
C ALA A 17 12.96 -12.43 6.06
N GLY A 18 14.04 -12.48 5.28
CA GLY A 18 14.25 -13.55 4.31
C GLY A 18 14.69 -14.85 4.97
N GLU A 19 14.72 -15.93 4.20
CA GLU A 19 15.09 -17.29 4.64
C GLU A 19 16.33 -17.37 5.54
N ALA A 20 17.45 -16.73 5.15
CA ALA A 20 18.67 -16.74 5.95
C ALA A 20 18.49 -16.13 7.35
N GLU A 21 17.67 -15.10 7.48
CA GLU A 21 17.36 -14.44 8.75
C GLU A 21 16.38 -15.28 9.58
N LEU A 22 15.43 -15.98 8.94
CA LEU A 22 14.54 -16.94 9.59
C LEU A 22 15.35 -18.10 10.21
N VAL A 23 16.28 -18.68 9.44
CA VAL A 23 17.17 -19.74 9.93
C VAL A 23 18.02 -19.25 11.10
N ARG A 24 18.56 -18.03 11.02
CA ARG A 24 19.34 -17.42 12.12
C ARG A 24 18.53 -17.29 13.40
N ARG A 25 17.27 -16.86 13.31
CA ARG A 25 16.36 -16.73 14.46
C ARG A 25 15.99 -18.09 15.06
N LEU A 26 15.67 -19.07 14.21
CA LEU A 26 15.39 -20.45 14.66
C LEU A 26 16.62 -21.12 15.29
N ARG A 27 17.84 -20.78 14.84
CA ARG A 27 19.09 -21.20 15.48
C ARG A 27 19.27 -20.64 16.89
N LYS A 28 18.85 -19.41 17.16
CA LYS A 28 18.85 -18.85 18.53
C LYS A 28 17.96 -19.65 19.48
N LEU A 29 16.88 -20.25 18.97
CA LEU A 29 16.00 -21.17 19.71
C LEU A 29 16.56 -22.59 19.84
N GLY A 30 17.71 -22.89 19.21
CA GLY A 30 18.36 -24.20 19.26
C GLY A 30 18.02 -25.13 18.11
N HIS A 31 17.22 -24.70 17.13
CA HIS A 31 16.94 -25.47 15.92
C HIS A 31 18.08 -25.33 14.89
N PHE A 32 18.21 -26.27 13.95
CA PHE A 32 19.22 -26.22 12.87
C PHE A 32 20.69 -26.07 13.31
N ARG A 33 21.07 -26.55 14.51
CA ARG A 33 22.47 -26.49 14.99
C ARG A 33 23.46 -27.24 14.09
N ARG A 34 23.00 -28.32 13.44
CA ARG A 34 23.83 -29.21 12.60
C ARG A 34 23.54 -29.09 11.10
N ALA A 35 22.49 -28.37 10.73
CA ALA A 35 22.08 -28.18 9.34
C ALA A 35 22.56 -26.81 8.87
N THR A 36 23.58 -26.80 8.02
CA THR A 36 24.14 -25.57 7.44
C THR A 36 23.13 -24.89 6.52
N ASP A 37 22.41 -25.69 5.73
CA ASP A 37 21.40 -25.26 4.77
C ASP A 37 20.16 -26.16 4.89
N PRO A 38 19.22 -25.83 5.79
CA PRO A 38 17.98 -26.60 5.94
C PRO A 38 17.03 -26.33 4.77
N PRO A 39 16.28 -27.35 4.30
CA PRO A 39 15.31 -27.16 3.23
C PRO A 39 14.21 -26.18 3.68
N THR A 40 13.77 -25.34 2.74
CA THR A 40 12.82 -24.25 2.99
C THR A 40 11.53 -24.74 3.65
N GLU A 41 11.01 -25.91 3.29
CA GLU A 41 9.80 -26.50 3.88
C GLU A 41 9.96 -26.71 5.40
N MET A 42 11.11 -27.23 5.84
CA MET A 42 11.41 -27.46 7.25
C MET A 42 11.53 -26.15 8.02
N VAL A 43 12.06 -25.10 7.38
CA VAL A 43 12.12 -23.75 7.97
C VAL A 43 10.71 -23.20 8.19
N VAL A 44 9.79 -23.40 7.24
CA VAL A 44 8.38 -22.96 7.36
C VAL A 44 7.65 -23.71 8.47
N GLU A 45 7.76 -25.04 8.53
CA GLU A 45 7.11 -25.85 9.57
C GLU A 45 7.57 -25.46 10.98
N LEU A 46 8.88 -25.28 11.16
CA LEU A 46 9.44 -24.86 12.43
C LEU A 46 9.08 -23.42 12.76
N LEU A 47 9.03 -22.52 11.78
CA LEU A 47 8.59 -21.16 12.00
C LEU A 47 7.12 -21.09 12.43
N ASN A 48 6.24 -21.88 11.84
CA ASN A 48 4.83 -21.93 12.23
C ASN A 48 4.67 -22.50 13.66
N SER A 49 5.47 -23.50 14.02
CA SER A 49 5.39 -24.16 15.33
C SER A 49 6.06 -23.36 16.47
N TYR A 50 7.14 -22.64 16.17
CA TYR A 50 7.99 -21.95 17.16
C TYR A 50 7.99 -20.42 17.02
N GLY A 51 7.26 -19.89 16.03
CA GLY A 51 7.10 -18.46 15.79
C GLY A 51 6.66 -17.65 17.01
N PRO A 52 5.64 -18.10 17.77
CA PRO A 52 5.21 -17.43 19.00
C PRO A 52 6.29 -17.38 20.09
N LYS A 53 7.32 -18.22 20.03
CA LYS A 53 8.44 -18.23 20.99
C LYS A 53 9.58 -17.31 20.58
N LEU A 54 9.52 -16.71 19.39
CA LEU A 54 10.50 -15.73 18.95
C LEU A 54 10.37 -14.45 19.77
N ALA A 55 11.52 -13.96 20.24
CA ALA A 55 11.62 -12.70 20.95
C ALA A 55 11.83 -11.54 19.96
N CYS A 56 11.24 -10.39 20.28
CA CYS A 56 11.50 -9.14 19.59
C CYS A 56 12.95 -8.69 19.85
N ASP A 57 13.67 -8.28 18.80
CA ASP A 57 15.06 -7.81 18.95
C ASP A 57 15.17 -6.47 19.69
N ARG A 58 14.07 -5.70 19.77
CA ARG A 58 14.05 -4.38 20.40
C ARG A 58 13.66 -4.41 21.87
N CYS A 59 12.58 -5.12 22.22
CA CYS A 59 12.04 -5.14 23.58
C CYS A 59 12.13 -6.50 24.28
N GLY A 60 12.57 -7.56 23.59
CA GLY A 60 12.66 -8.92 24.14
C GLY A 60 11.32 -9.63 24.36
N ALA A 61 10.18 -8.97 24.10
CA ALA A 61 8.87 -9.59 24.22
C ALA A 61 8.72 -10.78 23.25
N THR A 62 8.18 -11.89 23.74
CA THR A 62 7.85 -13.07 22.93
C THR A 62 6.46 -12.91 22.31
N GLY A 63 6.16 -13.71 21.28
CA GLY A 63 4.88 -13.64 20.58
C GLY A 63 4.86 -12.61 19.45
N LEU A 64 5.87 -12.65 18.58
CA LEU A 64 5.85 -11.87 17.34
C LEU A 64 4.70 -12.36 16.44
N ALA A 65 3.90 -11.43 15.95
CA ALA A 65 2.98 -11.72 14.85
C ALA A 65 3.82 -11.97 13.58
N ILE A 66 3.54 -13.09 12.92
CA ILE A 66 4.22 -13.51 11.70
C ILE A 66 3.20 -13.48 10.58
N THR A 67 3.44 -12.62 9.60
CA THR A 67 2.66 -12.57 8.36
C THR A 67 3.51 -13.12 7.22
N ALA A 68 2.88 -13.84 6.31
CA ALA A 68 3.49 -14.06 4.99
C ALA A 68 3.74 -12.68 4.39
N ASP A 69 4.97 -12.43 3.97
CA ASP A 69 5.23 -11.27 3.15
C ASP A 69 4.76 -11.63 1.73
N ASP A 70 3.47 -11.44 1.48
CA ASP A 70 2.81 -11.58 0.18
C ASP A 70 3.26 -10.51 -0.83
N SER A 71 4.35 -9.78 -0.56
CA SER A 71 4.94 -8.85 -1.53
C SER A 71 5.43 -9.56 -2.81
N GLY A 72 5.52 -10.90 -2.81
CA GLY A 72 5.79 -11.71 -3.99
C GLY A 72 4.64 -12.62 -4.45
N ASP A 73 3.54 -12.71 -3.69
CA ASP A 73 2.42 -13.61 -3.99
C ASP A 73 1.09 -13.01 -3.48
N ARG A 74 0.82 -11.77 -3.89
CA ARG A 74 -0.58 -11.38 -4.11
C ARG A 74 -1.11 -12.40 -5.11
N GLY A 75 -1.91 -13.33 -4.60
CA GLY A 75 -2.41 -14.47 -5.34
C GLY A 75 -2.76 -14.13 -6.79
N GLU A 76 -2.31 -14.98 -7.69
CA GLU A 76 -3.14 -15.47 -8.78
C GLU A 76 -3.79 -14.37 -9.66
N TRP A 77 -2.96 -13.71 -10.47
CA TRP A 77 -3.20 -13.47 -11.90
C TRP A 77 -4.61 -13.06 -12.37
N GLU A 78 -5.33 -12.23 -11.63
CA GLU A 78 -6.20 -11.23 -12.23
C GLU A 78 -5.48 -9.89 -12.09
N GLN A 79 -4.79 -9.48 -13.16
CA GLN A 79 -4.38 -8.09 -13.31
C GLN A 79 -5.66 -7.26 -13.33
N ALA A 80 -6.11 -6.82 -12.16
CA ALA A 80 -7.29 -5.97 -12.04
C ALA A 80 -7.04 -4.74 -12.91
N VAL A 81 -7.73 -4.69 -14.05
CA VAL A 81 -7.65 -3.54 -14.95
C VAL A 81 -8.24 -2.36 -14.16
N VAL A 82 -7.40 -1.39 -13.83
CA VAL A 82 -7.81 -0.22 -13.05
C VAL A 82 -8.28 0.89 -13.98
N CYS A 83 -9.25 1.66 -13.52
CA CYS A 83 -9.72 2.84 -14.23
C CYS A 83 -8.63 3.90 -14.34
N GLU A 84 -8.40 4.46 -15.52
CA GLU A 84 -7.42 5.54 -15.74
C GLU A 84 -7.75 6.83 -14.95
N LEU A 85 -9.01 7.03 -14.56
CA LEU A 85 -9.48 8.26 -13.90
C LEU A 85 -9.52 8.14 -12.38
N CYS A 86 -10.31 7.20 -11.84
CA CYS A 86 -10.47 7.03 -10.39
C CYS A 86 -9.49 6.04 -9.75
N ARG A 87 -8.74 5.27 -10.56
CA ARG A 87 -7.85 4.17 -10.12
C ARG A 87 -8.54 3.06 -9.34
N GLU A 88 -9.86 3.01 -9.35
CA GLU A 88 -10.63 1.89 -8.83
C GLU A 88 -10.60 0.73 -9.83
N PRO A 89 -10.67 -0.54 -9.36
CA PRO A 89 -10.72 -1.71 -10.24
C PRO A 89 -11.98 -1.65 -11.12
N ILE A 90 -11.82 -1.97 -12.41
CA ILE A 90 -12.94 -2.11 -13.33
C ILE A 90 -13.64 -3.44 -13.04
N PRO A 91 -14.98 -3.45 -12.89
CA PRO A 91 -15.73 -4.68 -12.64
C PRO A 91 -15.45 -5.75 -13.71
N ALA A 92 -15.23 -7.00 -13.29
CA ALA A 92 -14.94 -8.11 -14.20
C ALA A 92 -16.03 -8.31 -15.26
N GLU A 93 -17.31 -8.19 -14.86
CA GLU A 93 -18.48 -8.21 -15.74
C GLU A 93 -18.36 -7.24 -16.93
N ARG A 94 -17.71 -6.08 -16.74
CA ARG A 94 -17.48 -5.10 -17.80
C ARG A 94 -16.32 -5.49 -18.70
N LEU A 95 -15.27 -6.09 -18.15
CA LEU A 95 -14.11 -6.57 -18.90
C LEU A 95 -14.45 -7.81 -19.74
N GLU A 96 -15.40 -8.64 -19.29
CA GLU A 96 -15.93 -9.76 -20.06
C GLU A 96 -16.64 -9.28 -21.34
N VAL A 97 -17.40 -8.19 -21.25
CA VAL A 97 -18.12 -7.60 -22.41
C VAL A 97 -17.20 -6.69 -23.24
N PHE A 98 -16.31 -5.94 -22.58
CA PHE A 98 -15.42 -4.97 -23.18
C PHE A 98 -13.99 -5.13 -22.62
N PRO A 99 -13.18 -6.05 -23.19
CA PRO A 99 -11.84 -6.36 -22.68
C PRO A 99 -10.87 -5.18 -22.78
N ASP A 100 -11.10 -4.25 -23.72
CA ASP A 100 -10.29 -3.03 -23.91
C ASP A 100 -10.78 -1.83 -23.08
N ALA A 101 -11.69 -2.04 -22.12
CA ALA A 101 -12.23 -0.94 -21.32
C ALA A 101 -11.16 -0.31 -20.42
N ARG A 102 -10.88 0.99 -20.64
CA ARG A 102 -9.90 1.78 -19.85
C ARG A 102 -10.52 2.55 -18.67
N ARG A 103 -11.86 2.62 -18.62
CA ARG A 103 -12.62 3.42 -17.64
C ARG A 103 -13.70 2.57 -16.98
N CYS A 104 -13.89 2.77 -15.68
CA CYS A 104 -15.00 2.19 -14.94
C CYS A 104 -16.35 2.80 -15.41
N VAL A 105 -17.46 2.12 -15.10
CA VAL A 105 -18.80 2.55 -15.50
C VAL A 105 -19.09 3.97 -15.02
N ALA A 106 -18.79 4.28 -13.75
CA ALA A 106 -19.05 5.59 -13.18
C ALA A 106 -18.28 6.73 -13.89
N CYS A 107 -17.01 6.49 -14.23
CA CYS A 107 -16.18 7.48 -14.94
C CYS A 107 -16.57 7.61 -16.41
N GLN A 108 -16.97 6.51 -17.05
CA GLN A 108 -17.50 6.55 -18.41
C GLN A 108 -18.82 7.32 -18.46
N ASP A 109 -19.77 7.01 -17.58
CA ASP A 109 -21.06 7.71 -17.48
C ASP A 109 -20.87 9.21 -17.18
N ALA A 110 -19.90 9.56 -16.34
CA ALA A 110 -19.58 10.96 -16.05
C ALA A 110 -19.06 11.70 -17.29
N ALA A 111 -18.19 11.05 -18.07
CA ALA A 111 -17.67 11.60 -19.31
C ALA A 111 -18.78 11.75 -20.37
N ASP A 112 -19.65 10.75 -20.51
CA ASP A 112 -20.78 10.75 -21.45
C ASP A 112 -21.80 11.85 -21.11
N ARG A 113 -21.93 12.19 -19.82
CA ARG A 113 -22.73 13.34 -19.33
C ARG A 113 -22.01 14.69 -19.45
N GLY A 114 -20.82 14.74 -20.05
CA GLY A 114 -20.06 15.97 -20.27
C GLY A 114 -19.40 16.55 -19.01
N LYS A 115 -19.27 15.76 -17.92
CA LYS A 115 -18.44 16.18 -16.79
C LYS A 115 -16.97 15.96 -17.17
N SER A 116 -16.26 17.04 -17.46
CA SER A 116 -14.80 16.97 -17.57
C SER A 116 -14.22 16.68 -16.17
N PHE A 117 -13.35 15.67 -16.10
CA PHE A 117 -12.40 15.58 -15.01
C PHE A 117 -11.45 16.77 -15.18
N VAL A 118 -11.74 17.86 -14.48
CA VAL A 118 -10.81 18.99 -14.39
C VAL A 118 -9.62 18.44 -13.61
N GLU A 119 -8.47 18.30 -14.27
CA GLU A 119 -7.22 18.00 -13.59
C GLU A 119 -7.05 19.04 -12.47
N PRO A 120 -6.90 18.61 -11.21
CA PRO A 120 -6.72 19.55 -10.13
C PRO A 120 -5.45 20.35 -10.38
N GLU A 121 -5.60 21.67 -10.48
CA GLU A 121 -4.45 22.56 -10.55
C GLU A 121 -3.72 22.54 -9.20
N TYR A 122 -2.40 22.48 -9.25
CA TYR A 122 -1.55 22.47 -8.06
C TYR A 122 -0.80 23.79 -7.90
N CYS A 123 -0.62 24.23 -6.66
CA CYS A 123 0.13 25.43 -6.32
C CYS A 123 1.62 25.24 -6.67
N PRO A 124 2.23 26.09 -7.51
CA PRO A 124 3.64 25.96 -7.89
C PRO A 124 4.62 26.18 -6.72
N LYS A 125 4.16 26.71 -5.58
CA LYS A 125 5.01 26.99 -4.42
C LYS A 125 5.03 25.87 -3.40
N CYS A 126 3.91 25.20 -3.16
CA CYS A 126 3.81 24.20 -2.09
C CYS A 126 3.21 22.86 -2.52
N GLY A 127 2.77 22.70 -3.78
CA GLY A 127 2.16 21.48 -4.28
C GLY A 127 0.77 21.16 -3.73
N ALA A 128 0.18 22.02 -2.89
CA ALA A 128 -1.20 21.87 -2.46
C ALA A 128 -2.18 22.21 -3.60
N ILE A 129 -3.37 21.64 -3.59
CA ILE A 129 -4.42 21.89 -4.59
C ILE A 129 -4.83 23.37 -4.53
N VAL A 130 -5.09 23.98 -5.69
CA VAL A 130 -5.67 25.33 -5.76
C VAL A 130 -7.15 25.26 -6.10
N GLU A 131 -7.94 26.12 -5.46
CA GLU A 131 -9.38 26.21 -5.68
C GLU A 131 -9.75 27.61 -6.17
N LEU A 132 -10.66 27.70 -7.15
CA LEU A 132 -11.22 28.95 -7.60
C LEU A 132 -12.22 29.48 -6.53
N ARG A 133 -11.92 30.61 -5.90
CA ARG A 133 -12.83 31.28 -4.95
C ARG A 133 -13.09 32.72 -5.34
N VAL A 134 -14.23 33.24 -4.89
CA VAL A 134 -14.60 34.64 -5.08
C VAL A 134 -13.81 35.52 -4.12
N SER A 135 -13.11 36.53 -4.63
CA SER A 135 -12.42 37.50 -3.79
C SER A 135 -13.42 38.45 -3.15
N ARG A 136 -13.39 38.57 -1.81
CA ARG A 136 -14.21 39.51 -1.05
C ARG A 136 -13.58 40.92 -1.11
N GLY A 137 -13.79 41.62 -2.22
CA GLY A 137 -13.45 43.04 -2.37
C GLY A 137 -14.65 43.80 -2.90
N GLY A 138 -14.93 45.00 -2.38
CA GLY A 138 -16.07 45.81 -2.82
C GLY A 138 -15.96 46.14 -4.32
N GLY A 139 -16.91 45.67 -5.12
CA GLY A 139 -16.94 45.82 -6.58
C GLY A 139 -17.43 44.56 -7.30
N THR A 140 -17.16 44.47 -8.60
CA THR A 140 -17.49 43.30 -9.44
C THR A 140 -16.86 42.02 -8.89
N THR A 141 -17.63 40.95 -8.82
CA THR A 141 -17.17 39.60 -8.42
C THR A 141 -15.96 39.17 -9.26
N ARG A 142 -14.80 39.03 -8.62
CA ARG A 142 -13.59 38.48 -9.25
C ARG A 142 -13.31 37.08 -8.71
N TYR A 143 -13.10 36.14 -9.63
CA TYR A 143 -12.64 34.80 -9.30
C TYR A 143 -11.11 34.79 -9.27
N LYS A 144 -10.53 34.24 -8.21
CA LYS A 144 -9.07 34.05 -8.07
C LYS A 144 -8.78 32.64 -7.58
N MET A 145 -7.63 32.09 -7.98
CA MET A 145 -7.15 30.82 -7.46
C MET A 145 -6.59 31.01 -6.04
N PHE A 146 -7.03 30.17 -5.09
CA PHE A 146 -6.56 30.15 -3.71
C PHE A 146 -5.87 28.83 -3.40
N CYS A 147 -4.65 28.92 -2.85
CA CYS A 147 -3.92 27.77 -2.35
C CYS A 147 -4.59 27.18 -1.09
N THR A 148 -4.85 25.87 -1.08
CA THR A 148 -5.43 25.15 0.08
C THR A 148 -4.40 24.71 1.13
N GLY A 149 -3.10 24.87 0.87
CA GLY A 149 -2.03 24.55 1.82
C GLY A 149 -2.15 25.32 3.15
N ASN A 150 -1.59 24.77 4.22
CA ASN A 150 -1.54 25.41 5.54
C ASN A 150 -0.07 25.58 5.99
N PRO A 151 0.48 26.81 6.04
CA PRO A 151 -0.17 28.09 5.72
C PRO A 151 -0.42 28.30 4.20
N PRO A 152 -1.44 29.10 3.81
CA PRO A 152 -1.78 29.31 2.40
C PRO A 152 -0.74 30.20 1.69
N CYS A 153 -0.28 29.76 0.52
CA CYS A 153 0.60 30.56 -0.31
C CYS A 153 -0.15 31.74 -0.96
N ARG A 154 0.52 32.89 -1.05
CA ARG A 154 0.07 33.98 -1.93
C ARG A 154 0.42 33.63 -3.37
N LEU A 155 -0.61 33.36 -4.16
CA LEU A 155 -0.56 33.15 -5.61
C LEU A 155 -0.85 34.46 -6.34
#